data_AF-A0A4Y3HWP3-F1
#
_entry.id   AF-A0A4Y3HWP3-F1
#
_cell.length_a   1.000
_cell.length_b   1.000
_cell.length_c   1.000
_cell.angle_alpha   90.00
_cell.angle_beta   90.00
_cell.angle_gamma   90.00
#
_symmetry.space_group_name_H-M   'P 1'
#
loop_
_entity.id
_entity.type
_entity.pdbx_description
1 polymer ?
#
loop_
_entity_poly.entity_id
_entity_poly.type
_entity_poly.pdbx_seq_one_letter_code
_entity_poly.pdbx_strand_id
1 'polypeptide(L)'
;MFLLILTGCTHNQAKHVNANTSAINIYPQYMSNIQLCDTLYYGRRSNQTQAAIGAEFNRRGLSKSWCQRETNKLYMIHAYEYLSKKLDSKSNNQGSPVVLPAN
;
A
#
# COMPACT_ATOMS: atom_id res chain seq x y z
N MET A 1 -14.53 -31.96 15.14
CA MET A 1 -14.14 -30.81 15.98
C MET A 1 -13.27 -29.89 15.14
N PHE A 2 -13.91 -28.92 14.49
CA PHE A 2 -13.30 -28.02 13.50
C PHE A 2 -12.76 -26.78 14.23
N LEU A 3 -11.49 -26.80 14.61
CA LEU A 3 -10.82 -25.64 15.18
C LEU A 3 -10.47 -24.69 14.04
N LEU A 4 -11.26 -23.62 13.92
CA LEU A 4 -10.98 -22.43 13.13
C LEU A 4 -9.66 -21.81 13.61
N ILE A 5 -8.56 -22.15 12.94
CA ILE A 5 -7.29 -21.47 13.09
C ILE A 5 -7.43 -20.12 12.36
N LEU A 6 -8.05 -19.13 13.02
CA LEU A 6 -7.88 -17.73 12.63
C LEU A 6 -6.43 -17.34 12.94
N THR A 7 -5.54 -17.57 11.98
CA THR A 7 -4.24 -16.88 11.93
C THR A 7 -4.52 -15.41 11.65
N GLY A 8 -4.76 -14.62 12.70
CA GLY A 8 -4.80 -13.18 12.60
C GLY A 8 -3.43 -12.65 12.18
N CYS A 9 -3.34 -11.99 11.02
CA CYS A 9 -2.14 -11.26 10.63
C CYS A 9 -1.85 -10.21 11.71
N THR A 10 -0.72 -10.36 12.39
CA THR A 10 -0.31 -9.47 13.49
C THR A 10 -0.18 -8.04 12.97
N HIS A 11 -0.53 -7.05 13.79
CA HIS A 11 -0.53 -5.62 13.44
C HIS A 11 0.79 -5.11 12.79
N ASN A 12 1.91 -5.80 13.06
CA ASN A 12 3.22 -5.40 12.55
C ASN A 12 3.46 -5.80 11.09
N GLN A 13 2.69 -6.76 10.56
CA GLN A 13 2.70 -7.12 9.13
C GLN A 13 1.91 -6.11 8.28
N ALA A 14 0.97 -5.37 8.89
CA ALA A 14 0.23 -4.30 8.20
C ALA A 14 1.13 -3.12 7.80
N LYS A 15 2.20 -2.85 8.57
CA LYS A 15 3.23 -1.86 8.19
C LYS A 15 4.02 -2.28 6.95
N HIS A 16 4.04 -3.58 6.66
CA HIS A 16 4.64 -4.18 5.46
C HIS A 16 3.66 -4.34 4.29
N VAL A 17 2.46 -3.75 4.38
CA VAL A 17 1.58 -3.55 3.21
C VAL A 17 2.12 -2.36 2.42
N ASN A 18 3.40 -2.40 2.06
CA ASN A 18 3.84 -1.74 0.85
C ASN A 18 3.35 -2.65 -0.28
N ALA A 19 2.24 -2.30 -0.91
CA ALA A 19 1.51 -3.06 -1.94
C ALA A 19 2.33 -3.31 -3.23
N ASN A 20 3.66 -3.28 -3.13
CA ASN A 20 4.60 -3.18 -4.22
C ASN A 20 6.00 -3.66 -3.78
N THR A 21 6.07 -4.89 -3.23
CA THR A 21 7.35 -5.54 -2.87
C THR A 21 8.19 -5.94 -4.08
N SER A 22 7.60 -5.93 -5.28
CA SER A 22 8.27 -6.26 -6.53
C SER A 22 9.39 -5.27 -6.85
N ALA A 23 10.52 -5.82 -7.31
CA ALA A 23 11.66 -5.04 -7.75
C ALA A 23 11.31 -4.19 -8.97
N ILE A 24 11.80 -2.95 -9.00
CA ILE A 24 11.57 -2.04 -10.12
C ILE A 24 12.65 -2.26 -11.17
N ASN A 25 12.24 -2.73 -12.36
CA ASN A 25 13.16 -3.05 -13.46
C ASN A 25 13.04 -2.09 -14.66
N ILE A 26 12.55 -0.87 -14.44
CA ILE A 26 12.50 0.18 -15.46
C ILE A 26 13.61 1.20 -15.22
N TYR A 27 14.02 1.90 -16.28
CA TYR A 27 15.03 2.96 -16.15
C TYR A 27 14.53 4.12 -15.28
N PRO A 28 15.43 4.81 -14.55
CA PRO A 28 15.04 5.92 -13.66
C PRO A 28 14.21 6.99 -14.38
N GLN A 29 14.52 7.31 -15.64
CA GLN A 29 13.76 8.29 -16.43
C GLN A 29 12.26 7.94 -16.60
N TYR A 30 11.89 6.66 -16.51
CA TYR A 30 10.51 6.20 -16.62
C TYR A 30 9.91 5.81 -15.26
N MET A 31 10.69 5.83 -14.18
CA MET A 31 10.17 5.61 -12.83
C MET A 31 9.21 6.73 -12.45
N SER A 32 8.14 6.39 -11.74
CA SER A 32 7.29 7.41 -11.12
C SER A 32 7.99 8.06 -9.91
N ASN A 33 7.55 9.25 -9.52
CA ASN A 33 8.19 9.96 -8.40
C ASN A 33 8.16 9.13 -7.09
N ILE A 34 7.08 8.38 -6.85
CA ILE A 34 6.97 7.50 -5.69
C ILE A 34 7.94 6.30 -5.79
N GLN A 35 8.18 5.78 -6.99
CA GLN A 35 9.12 4.69 -7.21
C GLN A 35 10.58 5.14 -6.98
N LEU A 36 10.91 6.37 -7.37
CA LEU A 36 12.19 6.99 -7.03
C LEU A 36 12.34 7.15 -5.51
N CYS A 37 11.28 7.58 -4.81
CA CYS A 37 11.28 7.67 -3.35
C CYS A 37 11.45 6.28 -2.67
N ASP A 38 10.71 5.27 -3.16
CA ASP A 38 10.74 3.90 -2.66
C ASP A 38 12.13 3.27 -2.77
N THR A 39 12.76 3.43 -3.93
CA THR A 39 14.07 2.84 -4.22
C THR A 39 15.20 3.56 -3.49
N LEU A 40 15.11 4.89 -3.33
CA LEU A 40 16.15 5.70 -2.70
C LEU A 40 16.08 5.72 -1.16
N TYR A 41 14.88 5.80 -0.57
CA TYR A 41 14.71 5.98 0.89
C TYR A 41 14.10 4.78 1.61
N TYR A 42 13.27 3.99 0.94
CA TYR A 42 12.52 2.88 1.56
C TYR A 42 13.08 1.50 1.19
N GLY A 43 14.21 1.44 0.49
CA GLY A 43 14.95 0.21 0.22
C GLY A 43 14.26 -0.73 -0.77
N ARG A 44 13.36 -0.23 -1.62
CA ARG A 44 12.75 -1.04 -2.67
C ARG A 44 13.81 -1.48 -3.67
N ARG A 45 13.86 -2.78 -3.97
CA ARG A 45 14.89 -3.32 -4.88
C ARG A 45 14.71 -2.78 -6.29
N SER A 46 15.82 -2.47 -6.96
CA SER A 46 15.86 -2.12 -8.38
C SER A 46 17.14 -2.68 -9.00
N ASN A 47 17.09 -2.97 -10.30
CA ASN A 47 18.28 -3.34 -11.08
C ASN A 47 19.12 -2.12 -11.50
N GLN A 48 18.64 -0.91 -11.20
CA GLN A 48 19.32 0.35 -11.52
C GLN A 48 20.23 0.77 -10.35
N THR A 49 21.30 1.51 -10.64
CA THR A 49 22.23 1.99 -9.61
C THR A 49 21.60 3.10 -8.78
N GLN A 50 21.92 3.16 -7.48
CA GLN A 50 21.46 4.23 -6.60
C GLN A 50 21.90 5.62 -7.07
N ALA A 51 23.06 5.72 -7.73
CA ALA A 51 23.55 6.96 -8.32
C ALA A 51 22.64 7.45 -9.47
N ALA A 52 22.21 6.55 -10.37
CA ALA A 52 21.32 6.90 -11.47
C ALA A 52 19.93 7.32 -10.96
N ILE A 53 19.42 6.60 -9.96
CA ILE A 53 18.15 6.91 -9.29
C ILE A 53 18.24 8.28 -8.58
N GLY A 54 19.32 8.54 -7.84
CA GLY A 54 19.56 9.81 -7.15
C GLY A 54 19.76 10.99 -8.10
N ALA A 55 20.43 10.78 -9.23
CA ALA A 55 20.58 11.78 -10.27
C ALA A 55 19.22 12.18 -10.85
N GLU A 56 18.35 11.20 -11.16
CA GLU A 56 17.01 11.46 -11.66
C GLU A 56 16.13 12.14 -10.59
N PHE A 57 16.24 11.72 -9.33
CA PHE A 57 15.54 12.34 -8.20
C PHE A 57 15.87 13.83 -8.07
N ASN A 58 17.17 14.18 -8.14
CA ASN A 58 17.62 15.57 -8.13
C ASN A 58 17.23 16.33 -9.39
N ARG A 59 17.31 15.70 -10.57
CA ARG A 59 16.89 16.28 -11.85
C ARG A 59 15.41 16.70 -11.82
N ARG A 60 14.56 15.95 -11.12
CA ARG A 60 13.13 16.24 -10.94
C ARG A 60 12.83 17.24 -9.81
N GLY A 61 13.84 17.70 -9.07
CA GLY A 61 13.66 18.59 -7.92
C GLY A 61 12.84 17.96 -6.79
N LEU A 62 12.85 16.63 -6.67
CA LEU A 62 12.16 15.93 -5.60
C LEU A 62 12.92 16.10 -4.28
N SER A 63 12.19 16.04 -3.17
CA SER A 63 12.76 16.14 -1.83
C SER A 63 12.24 15.02 -0.93
N LYS A 64 13.01 14.66 0.11
CA LYS A 64 12.58 13.65 1.08
C LYS A 64 11.25 14.02 1.75
N SER A 65 11.04 15.31 2.03
CA SER A 65 9.77 15.80 2.60
C SER A 65 8.60 15.64 1.63
N TRP A 66 8.82 15.80 0.32
CA TRP A 66 7.82 15.52 -0.69
C TRP A 66 7.43 14.04 -0.69
N CYS A 67 8.42 13.13 -0.68
CA CYS A 67 8.17 11.69 -0.60
C CYS A 67 7.30 11.35 0.62
N GLN A 68 7.66 11.89 1.79
CA GLN A 68 6.98 11.60 3.04
C GLN A 68 5.53 12.13 3.05
N ARG A 69 5.30 13.31 2.48
CA ARG A 69 3.95 13.88 2.32
C ARG A 69 3.09 13.02 1.39
N GLU A 70 3.65 12.58 0.26
CA GLU A 70 2.90 11.82 -0.74
C GLU A 70 2.57 10.40 -0.24
N THR A 71 3.53 9.75 0.41
CA THR A 71 3.32 8.45 1.06
C THR A 71 2.28 8.54 2.17
N ASN A 72 2.28 9.61 2.99
CA ASN A 72 1.27 9.81 4.05
C ASN A 72 -0.15 9.96 3.49
N LYS A 73 -0.33 10.60 2.32
CA LYS A 73 -1.65 10.67 1.68
C LYS A 73 -2.17 9.29 1.30
N LEU A 74 -1.31 8.43 0.74
CA LEU A 74 -1.68 7.05 0.40
C LEU A 74 -2.07 6.26 1.64
N TYR A 75 -1.32 6.39 2.74
CA TYR A 75 -1.69 5.77 4.01
C TYR A 75 -3.03 6.27 4.55
N MET A 76 -3.29 7.57 4.47
CA MET A 76 -4.57 8.17 4.90
C MET A 76 -5.74 7.65 4.06
N ILE A 77 -5.58 7.57 2.73
CA ILE A 77 -6.61 7.04 1.83
C ILE A 77 -6.88 5.57 2.14
N HIS A 78 -5.85 4.73 2.27
CA HIS A 78 -6.03 3.32 2.59
C HIS A 78 -6.62 3.11 3.98
N ALA A 79 -6.25 3.94 4.97
CA ALA A 79 -6.85 3.91 6.29
C ALA A 79 -8.35 4.29 6.23
N TYR A 80 -8.69 5.30 5.44
CA TYR A 80 -10.08 5.70 5.21
C TYR A 80 -10.87 4.62 4.47
N GLU A 81 -10.35 4.02 3.40
CA GLU A 81 -10.98 2.91 2.67
C GLU A 81 -11.18 1.69 3.57
N TYR A 82 -10.18 1.35 4.38
CA TYR A 82 -10.28 0.27 5.35
C TYR A 82 -11.37 0.56 6.39
N LEU A 83 -11.40 1.78 6.92
CA LEU A 83 -12.41 2.20 7.88
C LEU A 83 -13.81 2.22 7.26
N SER A 84 -13.96 2.76 6.04
CA SER A 84 -15.23 2.79 5.30
C SER A 84 -15.73 1.38 5.05
N LYS A 85 -14.90 0.49 4.48
CA LYS A 85 -15.25 -0.93 4.30
C LYS A 85 -15.65 -1.59 5.61
N LYS A 86 -14.99 -1.25 6.72
CA LYS A 86 -15.33 -1.79 8.04
C LYS A 86 -16.69 -1.28 8.52
N LEU A 87 -17.00 0.00 8.34
CA LEU A 87 -18.32 0.57 8.66
C LEU A 87 -19.42 -0.04 7.78
N ASP A 88 -19.18 -0.17 6.48
CA ASP A 88 -20.10 -0.82 5.53
C ASP A 88 -20.32 -2.31 5.88
N SER A 89 -19.26 -3.03 6.26
CA SER A 89 -19.36 -4.44 6.68
C SER A 89 -20.06 -4.63 8.03
N LYS A 90 -19.96 -3.63 8.94
CA LYS A 90 -20.62 -3.68 10.25
C LYS A 90 -22.12 -3.34 10.15
N SER A 91 -22.51 -2.56 9.14
CA SER A 91 -23.91 -2.27 8.81
C SER A 91 -24.66 -3.50 8.27
N ASN A 92 -23.98 -4.40 7.56
CA ASN A 92 -24.60 -5.60 6.99
C ASN A 92 -24.87 -6.75 8.00
N ASN A 93 -24.43 -6.62 9.26
CA ASN A 93 -24.59 -7.65 10.29
C ASN A 93 -25.64 -7.32 11.36
N GLN A 94 -26.61 -6.45 11.06
CA GLN A 94 -27.77 -6.21 11.94
C GLN A 94 -29.04 -6.09 11.10
N GLY A 95 -29.68 -7.23 10.84
CA GLY A 95 -31.13 -7.35 10.57
C GLY A 95 -31.59 -7.27 9.12
N SER A 96 -31.73 -8.42 8.46
CA SER A 96 -32.84 -8.63 7.52
C SER A 96 -33.12 -10.13 7.36
N PRO A 97 -34.33 -10.64 7.66
CA PRO A 97 -34.67 -12.05 7.47
C PRO A 97 -34.69 -12.34 5.97
N VAL A 98 -33.77 -13.20 5.52
CA VAL A 98 -33.73 -13.68 4.14
C VAL A 98 -34.98 -14.54 3.89
N VAL A 99 -35.94 -13.98 3.15
CA VAL A 99 -37.04 -14.74 2.56
C VAL A 99 -36.45 -15.55 1.40
N LEU A 100 -36.44 -16.88 1.52
CA LEU A 100 -36.06 -17.76 0.42
C LEU A 100 -37.17 -17.79 -0.63
N PRO A 101 -36.89 -17.60 -1.94
CA PRO A 101 -37.86 -17.88 -2.98
C PRO A 101 -38.05 -19.40 -3.11
N ALA A 102 -39.32 -19.81 -3.15
CA ALA A 102 -39.73 -21.18 -3.37
C ALA A 102 -39.39 -21.63 -4.79
N ASN A 103 -38.78 -22.81 -4.91
CA ASN A 103 -38.82 -23.65 -6.11
C ASN A 103 -38.87 -25.11 -5.70
#